data_AF-A0A160N4Y9-F1
#
_entry.id   AF-A0A160N4Y9-F1
#
_cell.length_a   1.000
_cell.length_b   1.000
_cell.length_c   1.000
_cell.angle_alpha   90.00
_cell.angle_beta   90.00
_cell.angle_gamma   90.00
#
_symmetry.space_group_name_H-M   'P 1'
#
loop_
_entity.id
_entity.type
_entity.pdbx_description
1 polymer ?
#
loop_
_entity_poly.entity_id
_entity_poly.type
_entity_poly.pdbx_seq_one_letter_code
_entity_poly.pdbx_strand_id
1 'polypeptide(L)' 'MQYQILRVNATKFLGTDVEQAARDLTEQVNRAMREGWRPQGGLAVEGFKGGAHHYLFQAMVKD' A
#
# COMPACT_ATOMS: atom_id res chain seq x y z
N MET A 1 2.52 4.03 -21.21
CA MET A 1 1.92 4.32 -19.89
C MET A 1 1.56 3.01 -19.19
N GLN A 2 2.35 2.64 -18.19
CA GLN A 2 2.19 1.47 -17.33
C GLN A 2 1.62 1.88 -15.97
N TYR A 3 0.85 0.99 -15.35
CA TYR A 3 0.18 1.20 -14.06
C TYR A 3 0.50 0.06 -13.10
N GLN A 4 0.71 0.38 -11.82
CA GLN A 4 0.77 -0.62 -10.75
C GLN A 4 0.14 -0.11 -9.46
N ILE A 5 -0.33 -1.04 -8.62
CA ILE A 5 -0.85 -0.76 -7.29
C ILE A 5 0.03 -1.51 -6.29
N LEU A 6 0.69 -0.76 -5.41
CA LEU A 6 1.39 -1.31 -4.26
C LEU A 6 0.38 -1.47 -3.12
N ARG A 7 0.42 -2.61 -2.42
CA ARG A 7 -0.52 -2.92 -1.33
C ARG A 7 0.19 -3.55 -0.15
N VAL A 8 -0.19 -3.16 1.06
CA VAL A 8 0.29 -3.77 2.30
C VAL A 8 -0.90 -4.09 3.20
N ASN A 9 -0.88 -5.28 3.82
CA ASN A 9 -1.84 -5.69 4.83
C ASN A 9 -1.42 -5.11 6.20
N ALA A 10 -2.24 -4.22 6.76
CA ALA A 10 -2.08 -3.67 8.09
C ALA A 10 -2.65 -4.57 9.19
N THR A 11 -3.37 -5.63 8.83
CA THR A 11 -3.90 -6.61 9.79
C THR A 11 -2.81 -7.56 10.25
N LYS A 12 -2.71 -7.73 11.57
CA LYS A 12 -1.85 -8.70 12.25
C LYS A 12 -2.70 -9.62 13.12
N PHE A 13 -2.07 -10.65 13.70
CA PHE A 13 -2.76 -11.62 14.57
C PHE A 13 -3.38 -10.99 15.83
N LEU A 14 -2.76 -9.94 16.39
CA LEU A 14 -3.19 -9.27 17.63
C LEU A 14 -3.93 -7.93 17.40
N GLY A 15 -4.26 -7.57 16.15
CA GLY A 15 -4.92 -6.30 15.84
C GLY A 15 -4.44 -5.67 14.54
N THR A 16 -4.62 -4.36 14.42
CA THR A 16 -4.22 -3.59 13.24
C THR A 16 -3.01 -2.72 13.55
N ASP A 17 -1.93 -2.89 12.79
CA ASP A 17 -0.72 -2.06 12.88
C ASP A 17 -0.56 -1.23 11.61
N VAL A 18 -1.24 -0.08 11.59
CA VAL A 18 -1.23 0.84 10.45
C VAL A 18 0.14 1.51 10.30
N GLU A 19 0.87 1.73 11.39
CA GLU A 19 2.15 2.43 11.35
C GLU A 19 3.23 1.58 10.68
N GLN A 20 3.37 0.32 11.11
CA GLN A 20 4.31 -0.60 10.45
C GLN A 20 3.93 -0.80 8.98
N ALA A 21 2.64 -0.97 8.69
CA ALA A 21 2.19 -1.12 7.31
C ALA A 21 2.47 0.12 6.45
N ALA A 22 2.37 1.33 7.02
CA ALA A 22 2.70 2.57 6.33
C ALA A 22 4.20 2.64 6.03
N ARG A 23 5.06 2.27 7.00
CA ARG A 23 6.51 2.18 6.79
C ARG A 23 6.86 1.20 5.67
N ASP A 24 6.29 -0.01 5.72
CA ASP A 24 6.49 -1.04 4.69
C ASP A 24 6.04 -0.55 3.30
N LEU A 25 4.90 0.14 3.23
CA LEU A 25 4.40 0.70 1.98
C LEU A 25 5.31 1.83 1.48
N THR A 26 5.76 2.73 2.35
CA THR A 26 6.71 3.80 2.00
C THR A 26 8.01 3.24 1.43
N GLU A 27 8.54 2.15 1.99
CA GLU A 27 9.74 1.49 1.44
C GLU A 27 9.53 0.96 0.02
N GLN A 28 8.37 0.33 -0.24
CA GLN A 28 8.01 -0.15 -1.58
C GLN A 28 7.84 1.00 -2.56
N VAL A 29 7.17 2.08 -2.15
CA VAL A 29 7.00 3.29 -2.97
C VAL A 29 8.35 3.90 -3.31
N ASN A 30 9.25 4.05 -2.33
CA ASN A 30 10.60 4.58 -2.53
C ASN A 30 11.45 3.69 -3.46
N ARG A 31 11.26 2.38 -3.44
CA ARG A 31 11.90 1.47 -4.41
C ARG A 31 11.34 1.68 -5.81
N ALA A 32 10.02 1.71 -5.97
CA ALA A 32 9.37 1.96 -7.25
C ALA A 32 9.75 3.34 -7.82
N MET A 33 9.85 4.38 -7.00
CA MET A 33 10.29 5.70 -7.44
C MET A 33 11.72 5.68 -8.00
N ARG A 34 12.63 4.92 -7.39
CA ARG A 34 14.00 4.72 -7.92
C ARG A 34 14.02 4.01 -9.27
N GLU A 35 13.01 3.19 -9.55
CA GLU A 35 12.81 2.51 -10.84
C GLU A 35 12.08 3.38 -11.89
N GLY A 36 11.77 4.64 -11.55
CA GLY A 36 11.13 5.61 -12.44
C GLY A 36 9.60 5.62 -12.38
N TRP A 37 8.98 5.00 -11.37
CA TRP A 37 7.54 5.12 -11.13
C TRP A 37 7.18 6.42 -10.41
N ARG A 38 6.01 6.98 -10.69
CA ARG A 38 5.47 8.19 -10.06
C ARG A 38 4.18 7.89 -9.30
N PRO A 39 4.03 8.33 -8.04
CA PRO A 39 2.79 8.15 -7.29
C PRO A 39 1.65 8.98 -7.88
N GLN A 40 0.43 8.44 -7.84
CA GLN A 40 -0.80 9.12 -8.30
C GLN A 40 -1.84 9.32 -7.19
N GLY A 41 -1.83 8.48 -6.15
CA GLY A 41 -2.73 8.59 -5.01
C GLY A 41 -2.73 7.32 -4.15
N GLY A 42 -3.09 7.47 -2.88
CA GLY A 42 -3.14 6.36 -1.92
C GLY A 42 -4.50 6.29 -1.22
N LEU A 43 -4.86 5.10 -0.74
CA LEU A 43 -6.10 4.86 -0.01
C LEU A 43 -5.86 3.82 1.10
N ALA A 44 -6.48 4.03 2.26
CA ALA A 44 -6.61 3.01 3.30
C ALA A 44 -8.02 2.42 3.23
N VAL A 45 -8.14 1.09 3.16
CA VAL A 45 -9.44 0.41 3.04
C VAL A 45 -9.54 -0.69 4.08
N GLU A 46 -10.68 -0.73 4.77
CA GLU A 46 -11.12 -1.89 5.53
C GLU A 46 -11.83 -2.88 4.58
N GLY A 47 -11.32 -4.10 4.50
CA GLY A 47 -11.86 -5.15 3.65
C GLY A 47 -13.14 -5.74 4.21
N PHE A 48 -14.22 -5.67 3.43
CA PHE A 48 -15.49 -6.36 3.73
C PHE A 48 -15.45 -7.80 3.20
N LYS A 49 -15.00 -8.75 4.03
CA LYS A 49 -15.47 -10.16 4.07
C LYS A 49 -14.69 -10.96 5.12
N GLY A 50 -15.32 -11.21 6.27
CA GLY A 50 -14.91 -12.25 7.23
C GLY A 50 -13.86 -11.87 8.28
N GLY A 51 -13.33 -10.65 8.25
CA GLY A 51 -12.42 -10.11 9.26
C GLY A 51 -12.13 -8.64 8.96
N ALA A 52 -11.88 -7.83 9.99
CA ALA A 52 -11.54 -6.41 9.86
C ALA A 52 -10.12 -6.25 9.28
N HIS A 53 -9.95 -6.66 8.02
CA HIS A 53 -8.66 -6.63 7.36
C HIS A 53 -8.38 -5.23 6.83
N HIS A 54 -7.37 -4.57 7.35
CA HIS A 54 -7.00 -3.23 6.92
C HIS A 54 -5.89 -3.32 5.89
N TYR A 55 -6.02 -2.59 4.79
CA TYR A 55 -5.02 -2.52 3.74
C TYR A 55 -4.67 -1.07 3.42
N LEU A 56 -3.39 -0.84 3.12
CA LEU A 56 -2.88 0.42 2.58
C LEU A 56 -2.50 0.22 1.12
N PHE A 57 -2.91 1.15 0.28
CA PHE A 57 -2.67 1.12 -1.17
C PHE A 57 -1.97 2.39 -1.64
N GLN A 58 -1.08 2.25 -2.62
CA GLN A 58 -0.52 3.35 -3.39
C GLN A 58 -0.58 3.01 -4.89
N ALA A 59 -1.27 3.84 -5.66
CA ALA A 59 -1.27 3.78 -7.12
C ALA A 59 -0.05 4.50 -7.69
N MET A 60 0.59 3.88 -8.70
CA MET A 60 1.80 4.36 -9.33
C MET A 60 1.68 4.27 -10.87
N VAL A 61 2.32 5.19 -11.58
CA VAL A 61 2.39 5.23 -13.06
C VAL A 61 3.82 5.35 -13.55
N LYS A 62 4.09 4.83 -14.74
CA LYS A 62 5.35 5.02 -15.46
C LYS A 62 5.01 5.26 -16.93
N ASP A 63 5.60 6.28 -17.54
CA ASP A 63 5.33 6.61 -18.94
C ASP A 63 5.74 5.48 -19.88
#